data_AF-A0A9X3XH93-F1
#
_entry.id   AF-A0A9X3XH93-F1
#
_cell.length_a   1.000
_cell.length_b   1.000
_cell.length_c   1.000
_cell.angle_alpha   90.00
_cell.angle_beta   90.00
_cell.angle_gamma   90.00
#
_symmetry.space_group_name_H-M   'P 1'
#
loop_
_entity.id
_entity.type
_entity.pdbx_description
1 polymer ?
#
loop_
_entity_poly.entity_id
_entity_poly.type
_entity_poly.pdbx_seq_one_letter_code
_entity_poly.pdbx_strand_id
1 'polypeptide(L)'
;MIFKYLILGWGVIEFILGITVLLKKKLFLLGFIVESFSILNNEFNVSNIKDIKTFSRWIGEVVVLEGSLYIFLASASIFFEMSVVIIIVFIILIEIFFFNVISKGIRNFIE
;
A
#
# COMPACT_ATOMS: atom_id res chain seq x y z
N MET A 1 8.65 -5.82 21.36
CA MET A 1 8.56 -7.02 20.50
C MET A 1 7.23 -7.11 19.78
N ILE A 2 6.08 -7.14 20.48
CA ILE A 2 4.74 -7.27 19.87
C ILE A 2 4.52 -6.29 18.70
N PHE A 3 4.87 -5.01 18.88
CA PHE A 3 4.77 -3.99 17.83
C PHE A 3 5.45 -4.39 16.50
N LYS A 4 6.64 -5.01 16.56
CA LYS A 4 7.38 -5.42 15.36
C LYS A 4 6.66 -6.54 14.59
N TYR A 5 6.06 -7.48 15.33
CA TYR A 5 5.26 -8.56 14.73
C TYR A 5 3.92 -8.07 14.18
N LEU A 6 3.32 -7.03 14.77
CA LEU A 6 2.14 -6.39 14.21
C LEU A 6 2.45 -5.74 12.86
N ILE A 7 3.56 -5.02 12.74
CA ILE A 7 4.01 -4.44 11.47
C ILE A 7 4.29 -5.55 10.44
N LEU A 8 4.94 -6.64 10.85
CA LEU A 8 5.18 -7.78 9.97
C LEU A 8 3.88 -8.37 9.44
N GLY A 9 2.91 -8.60 10.33
CA GLY A 9 1.59 -9.11 9.95
C GLY A 9 0.87 -8.16 8.99
N TRP A 10 0.93 -6.86 9.25
CA TRP A 10 0.38 -5.84 8.36
C TRP A 10 1.01 -5.86 6.97
N GLY A 11 2.34 -5.86 6.89
CA GLY A 11 3.05 -5.93 5.62
C GLY A 11 2.75 -7.20 4.83
N VAL A 12 2.58 -8.35 5.50
CA VAL A 12 2.15 -9.60 4.85
C VAL A 12 0.74 -9.49 4.28
N ILE A 13 -0.20 -8.88 5.03
CA ILE A 13 -1.57 -8.67 4.56
C ILE A 13 -1.57 -7.78 3.31
N GLU A 14 -0.88 -6.64 3.34
CA GLU A 14 -0.78 -5.74 2.19
C GLU A 14 -0.13 -6.40 0.98
N PHE A 15 0.96 -7.13 1.19
CA PHE A 15 1.64 -7.87 0.13
C PHE A 15 0.69 -8.87 -0.55
N ILE A 16 -0.08 -9.64 0.22
CA ILE A 16 -1.05 -10.59 -0.31
C ILE A 16 -2.19 -9.86 -1.03
N LEU A 17 -2.70 -8.76 -0.47
CA LEU A 17 -3.74 -7.94 -1.10
C LEU A 17 -3.28 -7.38 -2.44
N GLY A 18 -2.07 -6.79 -2.48
CA GLY A 18 -1.46 -6.25 -3.69
C GLY A 18 -1.30 -7.32 -4.77
N ILE A 19 -0.75 -8.50 -4.43
CA ILE A 19 -0.62 -9.63 -5.37
C ILE A 19 -2.00 -10.07 -5.88
N THR A 20 -2.99 -10.12 -4.99
CA THR A 20 -4.33 -10.57 -5.36
C THR A 20 -4.99 -9.59 -6.33
N VAL A 21 -4.82 -8.28 -6.11
CA VAL A 21 -5.33 -7.24 -7.00
C VAL A 21 -4.59 -7.26 -8.34
N LEU A 22 -3.27 -7.42 -8.31
CA LEU A 22 -2.42 -7.55 -9.48
C LEU A 22 -2.84 -8.72 -10.38
N LEU A 23 -3.11 -9.89 -9.79
CA LEU A 23 -3.41 -11.12 -10.53
C LEU A 23 -4.89 -11.27 -10.89
N LYS A 24 -5.80 -10.99 -9.95
CA LYS A 24 -7.22 -11.37 -10.08
C LYS A 24 -8.12 -10.25 -10.61
N LYS A 25 -7.64 -9.00 -10.72
CA LYS A 25 -8.37 -7.85 -11.29
C LYS A 25 -9.82 -7.72 -10.77
N LYS A 26 -10.09 -8.19 -9.55
CA LYS A 26 -11.43 -8.18 -8.99
C LYS A 26 -11.73 -6.77 -8.50
N LEU A 27 -12.70 -6.12 -9.15
CA LEU A 27 -13.22 -4.79 -8.83
C LEU A 27 -13.53 -4.58 -7.34
N PHE A 28 -13.97 -5.61 -6.63
CA PHE A 28 -14.29 -5.52 -5.21
C PHE A 28 -13.06 -5.24 -4.33
N LEU A 29 -11.93 -5.92 -4.59
CA LEU A 29 -10.67 -5.68 -3.86
C LEU A 29 -10.03 -4.35 -4.27
N LEU A 30 -10.20 -3.98 -5.54
CA LEU A 30 -9.82 -2.66 -6.01
C LEU A 30 -10.60 -1.57 -5.28
N GLY A 31 -11.90 -1.76 -5.07
CA GLY A 31 -12.76 -0.87 -4.31
C GLY A 31 -12.28 -0.68 -2.87
N PHE A 32 -11.88 -1.74 -2.19
CA PHE A 32 -11.34 -1.64 -0.82
C PHE A 32 -10.03 -0.83 -0.74
N ILE A 33 -9.12 -1.05 -1.68
CA ILE A 33 -7.88 -0.26 -1.78
C ILE A 33 -8.24 1.20 -2.10
N VAL A 34 -9.10 1.41 -3.09
CA VAL A 34 -9.53 2.74 -3.53
C VAL A 34 -10.25 3.50 -2.43
N GLU A 35 -11.13 2.86 -1.66
CA GLU A 35 -11.81 3.48 -0.51
C GLU A 35 -10.84 3.85 0.61
N SER A 36 -9.83 3.01 0.87
CA SER A 36 -8.78 3.33 1.85
C SER A 36 -8.03 4.61 1.47
N PHE A 37 -7.86 4.86 0.17
CA PHE A 37 -7.27 6.10 -0.35
C PHE A 37 -8.28 7.24 -0.56
N SER A 38 -9.57 6.96 -0.80
CA SER A 38 -10.60 7.99 -1.02
C SER A 38 -10.93 8.74 0.26
N ILE A 39 -10.79 8.10 1.42
CA ILE A 39 -10.83 8.77 2.74
C ILE A 39 -9.80 9.91 2.83
N LEU A 40 -8.67 9.77 2.13
CA LEU A 40 -7.59 10.76 2.09
C LEU A 40 -7.69 11.72 0.89
N ASN A 41 -8.49 11.39 -0.12
CA ASN A 41 -8.66 12.22 -1.31
C ASN A 41 -10.07 12.05 -1.92
N ASN A 42 -10.96 12.99 -1.61
CA ASN A 42 -12.40 12.98 -2.01
C ASN A 42 -12.65 12.94 -3.52
N GLU A 43 -11.63 13.20 -4.36
CA GLU A 43 -11.71 13.07 -5.82
C GLU A 43 -11.67 11.61 -6.30
N PHE A 44 -11.43 10.66 -5.40
CA PHE A 44 -11.15 9.28 -5.74
C PHE A 44 -12.41 8.41 -5.75
N ASN A 45 -12.96 8.18 -6.95
CA ASN A 45 -14.05 7.25 -7.17
C ASN A 45 -13.70 6.26 -8.30
N VAL A 46 -13.92 4.96 -8.08
CA VAL A 46 -13.67 3.89 -9.08
C VAL A 46 -14.40 4.19 -10.39
N SER A 47 -15.54 4.88 -10.33
CA SER A 47 -16.33 5.29 -11.50
C SER A 47 -15.61 6.24 -12.46
N ASN A 48 -14.60 6.97 -11.99
CA ASN A 48 -13.88 7.98 -12.78
C ASN A 48 -12.59 7.43 -13.41
N ILE A 49 -12.31 6.13 -13.23
CA ILE A 49 -11.09 5.49 -13.71
C ILE A 49 -11.28 5.03 -15.16
N LYS A 50 -10.53 5.64 -16.08
CA LYS A 50 -10.63 5.42 -17.53
C LYS A 50 -10.23 3.99 -17.96
N ASP A 51 -9.16 3.46 -17.35
CA ASP A 51 -8.65 2.11 -17.60
C ASP A 51 -8.44 1.36 -16.28
N ILE A 52 -9.52 0.74 -15.81
CA ILE A 52 -9.54 -0.04 -14.57
C ILE A 52 -8.54 -1.20 -14.60
N LYS A 53 -8.27 -1.79 -15.77
CA LYS A 53 -7.37 -2.95 -15.88
C LYS A 53 -5.91 -2.54 -15.69
N THR A 54 -5.50 -1.43 -16.31
CA THR A 54 -4.15 -0.89 -16.15
C THR A 54 -3.97 -0.26 -14.77
N PHE A 55 -4.99 0.45 -14.27
CA PHE A 55 -5.00 0.96 -12.90
C PHE A 55 -4.88 -0.17 -11.87
N SER A 56 -5.67 -1.25 -12.00
CA SER A 56 -5.61 -2.42 -11.10
C SER A 56 -4.23 -3.08 -11.07
N ARG A 57 -3.55 -3.12 -12.21
CA ARG A 57 -2.19 -3.64 -12.28
C ARG A 57 -1.23 -2.71 -11.55
N TRP A 58 -1.28 -1.41 -11.87
CA TRP A 58 -0.40 -0.41 -11.28
C TRP A 58 -0.58 -0.29 -9.77
N ILE A 59 -1.82 -0.14 -9.27
CA ILE A 59 -2.08 -0.04 -7.82
C ILE A 59 -1.71 -1.33 -7.10
N GLY A 60 -1.93 -2.48 -7.73
CA GLY A 60 -1.48 -3.77 -7.20
C GLY A 60 0.04 -3.83 -7.05
N GLU A 61 0.80 -3.41 -8.06
CA GLU A 61 2.27 -3.32 -8.01
C GLU A 61 2.74 -2.35 -6.89
N VAL A 62 2.08 -1.21 -6.73
CA VAL A 62 2.41 -0.23 -5.69
C VAL A 62 2.17 -0.80 -4.29
N VAL A 63 1.01 -1.41 -4.04
CA VAL A 63 0.66 -2.00 -2.72
C VAL A 63 1.54 -3.21 -2.41
N VAL A 64 1.95 -4.00 -3.41
CA VAL A 64 2.96 -5.07 -3.22
C VAL A 64 4.30 -4.49 -2.77
N LEU A 65 4.74 -3.39 -3.38
CA LEU A 65 5.99 -2.72 -3.01
C LEU A 65 5.93 -2.21 -1.57
N GLU A 66 4.80 -1.60 -1.19
CA GLU A 66 4.55 -1.10 0.17
C GLU A 66 4.58 -2.20 1.21
N GLY A 67 3.79 -3.26 1.02
CA GLY A 67 3.80 -4.42 1.90
C GLY A 67 5.18 -5.09 2.00
N SER A 68 5.93 -5.15 0.90
CA SER A 68 7.31 -5.67 0.89
C SER A 68 8.25 -4.83 1.75
N LEU A 69 8.12 -3.50 1.72
CA LEU A 69 8.92 -2.60 2.55
C LEU A 69 8.56 -2.73 4.04
N TYR A 70 7.28 -2.92 4.37
CA TYR A 70 6.88 -3.22 5.74
C TYR A 70 7.44 -4.56 6.24
N ILE A 71 7.38 -5.61 5.43
CA ILE A 71 7.97 -6.92 5.76
C ILE A 71 9.49 -6.76 5.98
N PHE A 72 10.18 -6.04 5.08
CA PHE A 72 11.61 -5.79 5.19
C PHE A 72 11.95 -5.02 6.46
N LEU A 73 11.28 -3.89 6.73
CA LEU A 73 11.49 -3.07 7.92
C LEU A 73 11.23 -3.87 9.20
N ALA A 74 10.12 -4.61 9.26
CA ALA A 74 9.79 -5.42 10.42
C ALA A 74 10.84 -6.53 10.65
N SER A 75 11.23 -7.25 9.59
CA SER A 75 12.23 -8.32 9.66
C SER A 75 13.60 -7.79 10.08
N ALA A 76 14.06 -6.69 9.49
CA ALA A 76 15.29 -6.00 9.87
C ALA A 76 15.23 -5.51 11.31
N SER A 77 14.10 -4.93 11.73
CA SER A 77 13.93 -4.44 13.10
C SER A 77 13.96 -5.54 14.14
N ILE A 78 13.48 -6.74 13.81
CA ILE A 78 13.53 -7.92 14.68
C ILE A 78 14.97 -8.44 14.74
N PHE A 79 15.62 -8.62 13.59
CA PHE A 79 16.97 -9.18 13.50
C PHE A 79 18.04 -8.30 14.14
N PHE A 80 18.01 -6.99 13.89
CA PHE A 80 18.98 -6.02 14.42
C PHE A 80 18.54 -5.36 15.74
N GLU A 81 17.46 -5.85 16.36
CA GLU A 81 16.91 -5.30 17.60
C GLU A 81 16.69 -3.77 17.59
N MET A 82 16.29 -3.22 16.44
CA MET A 82 16.17 -1.76 16.26
C MET A 82 15.21 -1.11 17.27
N SER A 83 15.52 0.13 17.65
CA SER A 83 14.67 0.97 18.52
C SER A 83 13.32 1.28 17.86
N VAL A 84 12.25 1.26 18.66
CA VAL A 84 10.89 1.59 18.21
C VAL A 84 10.82 2.99 17.58
N VAL A 85 11.60 3.94 18.09
CA VAL A 85 11.64 5.31 17.54
C VAL A 85 12.10 5.30 16.08
N ILE A 86 13.16 4.54 15.78
CA ILE A 86 13.70 4.43 14.41
C ILE A 86 12.66 3.77 13.49
N ILE A 87 11.97 2.74 13.98
CA ILE A 87 10.91 2.06 13.22
C ILE A 87 9.78 3.04 12.87
N ILE A 88 9.33 3.84 13.83
CA ILE A 88 8.28 4.85 13.60
C ILE A 88 8.71 5.86 12.53
N VAL A 89 9.96 6.34 12.57
CA VAL A 89 10.48 7.26 11.54
C VAL A 89 10.42 6.61 10.15
N PHE A 90 10.83 5.36 10.01
CA PHE A 90 10.74 4.66 8.72
C PHE A 90 9.31 4.43 8.26
N ILE A 91 8.38 4.09 9.16
CA ILE A 91 6.96 3.95 8.83
C ILE A 91 6.44 5.28 8.25
N ILE A 92 6.72 6.40 8.92
CA ILE A 92 6.29 7.72 8.44
C ILE A 92 6.87 8.03 7.05
N LEU A 93 8.14 7.68 6.81
CA LEU A 93 8.77 7.89 5.50
C LEU A 93 8.15 7.02 4.40
N ILE A 94 7.85 5.75 4.71
CA ILE A 94 7.15 4.82 3.81
C ILE A 94 5.78 5.41 3.44
N GLU A 95 4.97 5.73 4.44
CA GLU A 95 3.62 6.29 4.26
C GLU A 95 3.64 7.57 3.41
N ILE A 96 4.50 8.54 3.73
CA ILE A 96 4.59 9.78 2.96
C ILE A 96 5.01 9.52 1.51
N PHE A 97 5.95 8.60 1.28
CA PHE A 97 6.39 8.25 -0.06
C PHE A 97 5.25 7.62 -0.87
N PHE A 98 4.60 6.58 -0.34
CA PHE A 98 3.53 5.87 -1.03
C PHE A 98 2.30 6.74 -1.23
N PHE A 99 1.92 7.54 -0.23
CA PHE A 99 0.84 8.52 -0.36
C PHE A 99 1.07 9.47 -1.55
N ASN A 100 2.30 9.97 -1.71
CA ASN A 100 2.66 10.83 -2.83
C ASN A 100 2.65 10.09 -4.17
N VAL A 101 3.17 8.86 -4.22
CA VAL A 101 3.17 8.02 -5.43
C VAL A 101 1.74 7.74 -5.87
N ILE A 102 0.88 7.35 -4.94
CA ILE A 102 -0.51 6.99 -5.20
C ILE A 102 -1.29 8.21 -5.66
N SER A 103 -1.22 9.32 -4.91
CA SER A 103 -1.91 10.57 -5.25
C SER A 103 -1.53 11.12 -6.63
N LYS A 104 -0.22 11.08 -6.98
CA LYS A 104 0.23 11.53 -8.31
C LYS A 104 -0.13 10.52 -9.40
N GLY A 105 0.04 9.24 -9.16
CA GLY A 105 -0.20 8.20 -10.15
C GLY A 105 -1.67 8.08 -10.52
N ILE A 106 -2.57 8.23 -9.55
CA ILE A 106 -4.03 8.25 -9.75
C ILE A 106 -4.44 9.28 -10.80
N ARG A 107 -3.85 10.47 -10.81
CA ARG A 107 -4.18 11.54 -11.77
C ARG A 107 -3.92 11.13 -13.23
N ASN A 108 -3.09 10.12 -13.48
CA ASN A 108 -2.87 9.58 -14.82
C ASN A 108 -4.02 8.66 -15.28
N PHE A 109 -4.92 8.27 -14.37
CA PHE A 109 -6.01 7.32 -14.63
C PHE A 109 -7.41 7.95 -14.47
N ILE A 110 -7.50 9.13 -13.87
CA ILE A 110 -8.73 9.93 -13.76
C ILE A 110 -8.82 10.86 -14.98
N GLU A 111 -10.02 11.00 -15.53
CA GLU A 111 -10.34 11.94 -16.61
C GLU A 111 -10.63 13.36 -16.10
#